data_AF-A0A9J6H5J1-F1
#
_entry.id   AF-A0A9J6H5J1-F1
#
_cell.length_a   1.000
_cell.length_b   1.000
_cell.length_c   1.000
_cell.angle_alpha   90.00
_cell.angle_beta   90.00
_cell.angle_gamma   90.00
#
_symmetry.space_group_name_H-M   'P 1'
#
loop_
_entity.id
_entity.type
_entity.pdbx_description
1 polymer ?
#
loop_
_entity_poly.entity_id
_entity_poly.type
_entity_poly.pdbx_seq_one_letter_code
_entity_poly.pdbx_strand_id
1 'polypeptide(L)'
;MRSQFALLLSFRVWMLHGSLPQFSDMDNPASFSPDFMTRLLTYSYLCAFNAWLLVCPSKLSYDWQMGTIPLLESPLDTRNLATLALFAALAAVTWRALPDHSQDHVKYSKDV
;
A
#
# COMPACT_ATOMS: atom_id res chain seq x y z
N MET A 1 -11.82 8.89 -20.56
CA MET A 1 -11.53 8.23 -19.27
C MET A 1 -12.45 7.05 -18.96
N ARG A 2 -13.79 7.20 -18.84
CA ARG A 2 -14.69 6.07 -18.46
C ARG A 2 -14.76 4.93 -19.49
N SER A 3 -14.82 5.25 -20.78
CA SER A 3 -14.85 4.26 -21.87
C SER A 3 -13.53 3.53 -22.08
N GLN A 4 -12.40 4.22 -21.91
CA GLN A 4 -11.07 3.64 -22.02
C GLN A 4 -10.82 2.58 -20.94
N PHE A 5 -11.26 2.84 -19.70
CA PHE A 5 -11.18 1.87 -18.62
C PHE A 5 -11.96 0.59 -18.94
N ALA A 6 -13.20 0.73 -19.42
CA ALA A 6 -14.02 -0.41 -19.81
C ALA A 6 -13.38 -1.21 -20.95
N LEU A 7 -12.83 -0.53 -21.97
CA LEU A 7 -12.11 -1.19 -23.06
C LEU A 7 -10.88 -1.97 -22.59
N LEU A 8 -10.03 -1.35 -21.76
CA LEU A 8 -8.84 -1.99 -21.21
C LEU A 8 -9.17 -3.18 -20.30
N LEU A 9 -10.23 -3.07 -19.50
CA LEU A 9 -10.68 -4.15 -18.62
C LEU A 9 -11.22 -5.33 -19.43
N SER A 10 -12.07 -5.07 -20.42
CA SER A 10 -12.58 -6.10 -21.33
C SER A 10 -11.46 -6.80 -22.09
N PHE A 11 -10.48 -6.04 -22.60
CA PHE A 11 -9.30 -6.59 -23.25
C PHE A 11 -8.48 -7.48 -22.31
N ARG A 12 -8.27 -7.05 -21.06
CA ARG A 12 -7.57 -7.85 -20.04
C ARG A 12 -8.28 -9.16 -19.73
N VAL A 13 -9.59 -9.13 -19.52
CA VAL A 13 -10.39 -10.34 -19.25
C VAL A 13 -10.34 -11.30 -20.43
N TRP A 14 -10.40 -10.77 -21.66
CA TRP A 14 -10.24 -11.54 -22.89
C TRP A 14 -8.85 -12.20 -22.97
N MET A 15 -7.77 -11.46 -22.70
CA MET A 15 -6.40 -12.02 -22.68
C MET A 15 -6.21 -13.13 -21.64
N LEU A 16 -6.93 -13.06 -20.52
CA LEU A 16 -6.90 -14.08 -19.47
C LEU A 16 -7.86 -15.26 -19.73
N HIS A 17 -8.48 -15.32 -20.92
CA HIS A 17 -9.47 -16.33 -21.30
C HIS A 17 -10.63 -16.44 -20.28
N GLY A 18 -11.01 -15.32 -19.65
CA GLY A 18 -12.04 -15.29 -18.62
C GLY A 18 -11.64 -15.91 -17.28
N SER A 19 -10.38 -16.35 -17.12
CA SER A 19 -9.86 -16.90 -15.86
C SER A 19 -9.17 -15.82 -15.01
N LEU A 20 -9.11 -16.05 -13.70
CA LEU A 20 -8.28 -15.24 -12.82
C LEU A 20 -6.81 -15.67 -12.95
N PRO A 21 -5.85 -14.74 -12.84
CA PRO A 21 -4.44 -15.13 -12.77
C PRO A 21 -4.24 -16.07 -11.57
N GLN A 22 -3.60 -17.20 -11.83
CA GLN A 22 -3.19 -18.14 -10.78
C GLN A 22 -1.81 -17.73 -10.29
N PHE A 23 -1.69 -17.55 -8.98
CA PHE A 23 -0.42 -17.26 -8.32
C PHE A 23 0.06 -18.51 -7.58
N SER A 24 1.37 -18.68 -7.54
CA SER A 24 2.05 -19.65 -6.69
C SER A 24 2.64 -18.95 -5.46
N ASP A 25 3.04 -19.75 -4.47
CA ASP A 25 3.80 -19.28 -3.30
C ASP A 25 5.06 -18.52 -3.70
N MET A 26 5.69 -18.91 -4.80
CA MET A 26 6.87 -18.23 -5.32
C MET A 26 6.52 -16.86 -5.92
N ASP A 27 5.31 -16.68 -6.45
CA ASP A 27 4.91 -15.39 -7.02
C ASP A 27 4.59 -14.35 -5.94
N ASN A 28 4.05 -14.79 -4.79
CA ASN A 28 3.72 -13.91 -3.68
C ASN A 28 3.68 -14.70 -2.35
N PRO A 29 4.84 -14.93 -1.72
CA PRO A 29 4.95 -15.76 -0.51
C PRO A 29 4.04 -15.27 0.63
N ALA A 30 3.85 -13.95 0.75
CA ALA A 30 3.01 -13.37 1.79
C ALA A 30 1.53 -13.76 1.64
N SER A 31 1.00 -13.90 0.43
CA SER A 31 -0.38 -14.37 0.23
C SER A 31 -0.62 -15.78 0.75
N PHE A 32 0.40 -16.63 0.65
CA PHE A 32 0.29 -18.06 0.95
C PHE A 32 0.68 -18.41 2.39
N SER A 33 1.15 -17.44 3.19
CA SER A 33 1.37 -17.64 4.62
C SER A 33 0.06 -18.05 5.33
N PRO A 34 0.05 -19.12 6.14
CA PRO A 34 -1.14 -19.57 6.86
C PRO A 34 -1.56 -18.57 7.95
N ASP A 35 -0.59 -17.89 8.57
CA ASP A 35 -0.85 -16.96 9.66
C ASP A 35 -1.28 -15.57 9.16
N PHE A 36 -2.39 -15.07 9.70
CA PHE A 36 -2.95 -13.77 9.32
C PHE A 36 -2.09 -12.59 9.75
N MET A 37 -1.44 -12.68 10.92
CA MET A 37 -0.56 -11.61 11.39
C MET A 37 0.66 -11.48 10.47
N THR A 38 1.27 -12.59 10.07
CA THR A 38 2.37 -12.59 9.10
C THR A 38 1.98 -11.92 7.79
N ARG A 39 0.77 -12.20 7.27
CA ARG A 39 0.26 -11.54 6.06
C ARG A 39 0.13 -10.04 6.25
N LEU A 40 -0.54 -9.62 7.32
CA LEU A 40 -0.79 -8.21 7.62
C LEU A 40 0.51 -7.42 7.81
N LEU A 41 1.42 -7.94 8.64
CA LEU A 41 2.70 -7.30 8.94
C LEU A 41 3.56 -7.19 7.67
N THR A 42 3.65 -8.27 6.89
CA THR A 42 4.44 -8.29 5.66
C THR A 42 3.88 -7.31 4.64
N TYR A 43 2.57 -7.30 4.37
CA TYR A 43 1.99 -6.33 3.43
C TYR A 43 2.15 -4.88 3.88
N SER A 44 1.97 -4.63 5.18
CA SER A 44 2.15 -3.29 5.73
C SER A 44 3.61 -2.81 5.59
N TYR A 45 4.57 -3.70 5.83
CA TYR A 45 5.98 -3.42 5.58
C TYR A 45 6.30 -3.21 4.10
N LEU A 46 5.68 -3.98 3.20
CA LEU A 46 5.85 -3.77 1.76
C LEU A 46 5.38 -2.39 1.31
N CYS A 47 4.34 -1.82 1.93
CA CYS A 47 3.98 -0.42 1.68
C CYS A 47 5.13 0.53 2.06
N ALA A 48 5.76 0.33 3.23
CA ALA A 48 6.91 1.12 3.67
C ALA A 48 8.13 0.94 2.76
N PHE A 49 8.43 -0.29 2.35
CA PHE A 49 9.50 -0.60 1.42
C PHE A 49 9.29 0.08 0.06
N ASN A 50 8.08 0.01 -0.50
CA ASN A 50 7.77 0.67 -1.77
C ASN A 50 7.82 2.20 -1.65
N ALA A 51 7.33 2.77 -0.56
CA ALA A 51 7.47 4.21 -0.30
C ALA A 51 8.94 4.64 -0.23
N TRP A 52 9.80 3.81 0.38
CA TRP A 52 11.24 4.06 0.42
C TRP A 52 11.86 4.05 -0.98
N LEU A 53 11.45 3.16 -1.89
CA LEU A 53 11.95 3.14 -3.27
C LEU A 53 11.66 4.43 -4.04
N LEU A 54 10.55 5.13 -3.72
CA LEU A 54 10.24 6.43 -4.32
C LEU A 54 11.23 7.53 -3.89
N VAL A 55 11.74 7.44 -2.66
CA VAL A 55 12.71 8.40 -2.11
C VAL A 55 14.15 8.01 -2.46
N CYS A 56 14.46 6.70 -2.43
CA CYS A 56 15.78 6.14 -2.63
C CYS A 56 15.71 4.83 -3.44
N PRO A 57 15.85 4.90 -4.77
CA PRO A 57 15.73 3.75 -5.67
C PRO A 57 17.02 2.92 -5.68
N SER A 58 17.30 2.20 -4.59
CA SER A 58 18.57 1.46 -4.39
C SER A 58 18.47 -0.06 -4.58
N LYS A 59 17.28 -0.66 -4.48
CA LYS A 59 17.06 -2.13 -4.53
C LYS A 59 15.95 -2.53 -5.50
N LEU A 60 16.05 -2.11 -6.76
CA LEU A 60 14.98 -2.31 -7.76
C LEU A 60 14.80 -3.77 -8.20
N SER A 61 15.82 -4.62 -8.04
CA SER A 61 15.76 -6.02 -8.42
C SER A 61 15.06 -6.91 -7.39
N TYR A 62 14.77 -6.38 -6.20
CA TYR A 62 14.09 -7.11 -5.13
C TYR A 62 12.60 -6.80 -5.21
N ASP A 63 11.86 -7.64 -5.92
CA ASP A 63 10.41 -7.68 -5.80
C ASP A 63 10.01 -8.69 -4.71
N TRP A 64 8.82 -8.51 -4.14
CA TRP A 64 8.20 -9.43 -3.18
C TRP A 64 7.98 -10.88 -3.66
N GLN A 65 8.49 -11.25 -4.84
CA GLN A 65 8.44 -12.61 -5.34
C GLN A 65 9.64 -13.40 -4.82
N MET A 66 9.62 -14.71 -5.04
CA MET A 66 10.71 -15.66 -4.77
C MET A 66 11.27 -15.60 -3.33
N GLY A 67 10.51 -15.05 -2.38
CA GLY A 67 10.95 -14.84 -1.00
C GLY A 67 12.11 -13.85 -0.85
N THR A 68 12.37 -12.97 -1.83
CA THR A 68 13.52 -12.04 -1.73
C THR A 68 13.33 -11.00 -0.61
N ILE A 69 12.08 -10.73 -0.23
CA ILE A 69 11.72 -9.99 0.99
C ILE A 69 11.19 -11.01 2.01
N PRO A 70 11.92 -11.30 3.10
CA PRO A 70 11.50 -12.28 4.09
C PRO A 70 10.21 -11.87 4.79
N LEU A 71 9.34 -12.84 5.10
CA LEU A 71 8.10 -12.60 5.84
C LEU A 71 8.37 -12.00 7.23
N LEU A 72 7.42 -11.22 7.73
CA LEU A 72 7.44 -10.68 9.09
C LEU A 72 6.56 -11.55 9.98
N GLU A 73 7.17 -12.49 10.70
CA GLU A 73 6.46 -13.48 11.53
C GLU A 73 6.24 -13.00 12.98
N SER A 74 6.77 -11.83 13.34
CA SER A 74 6.67 -11.27 14.69
C SER A 74 6.37 -9.77 14.68
N PRO A 75 5.48 -9.28 15.55
CA PRO A 75 5.27 -7.84 15.76
C PRO A 75 6.53 -7.11 16.26
N LEU A 76 7.45 -7.83 16.91
CA LEU A 76 8.69 -7.26 17.45
C LEU A 76 9.81 -7.16 16.42
N ASP A 77 9.54 -7.54 15.17
CA ASP A 77 10.49 -7.35 14.08
C ASP A 77 10.77 -5.85 13.88
N THR A 78 12.05 -5.47 13.86
CA THR A 78 12.47 -4.07 13.75
C THR A 78 12.02 -3.41 12.45
N ARG A 79 11.74 -4.20 11.40
CA ARG A 79 11.17 -3.72 10.14
C ARG A 79 9.80 -3.06 10.32
N ASN A 80 9.04 -3.44 11.36
CA ASN A 80 7.77 -2.79 11.69
C ASN A 80 7.92 -1.30 12.06
N LEU A 81 9.11 -0.85 12.47
CA LEU A 81 9.36 0.57 12.72
C LEU A 81 9.19 1.41 11.44
N ALA A 82 9.61 0.88 10.30
CA ALA A 82 9.43 1.56 9.00
C ALA A 82 7.94 1.66 8.62
N THR A 83 7.18 0.59 8.89
CA THR A 83 5.73 0.56 8.73
C THR A 83 5.04 1.62 9.59
N LEU A 84 5.38 1.69 10.87
CA LEU A 84 4.84 2.69 11.80
C LEU A 84 5.19 4.11 11.37
N ALA A 85 6.43 4.34 10.94
CA ALA A 85 6.87 5.64 10.44
C ALA A 85 6.08 6.08 9.20
N LEU A 86 5.87 5.17 8.23
CA LEU A 86 5.06 5.45 7.05
C LEU A 86 3.63 5.85 7.43
N PHE A 87 2.94 5.05 8.25
CA PHE A 87 1.56 5.33 8.62
C PHE A 87 1.42 6.60 9.47
N ALA A 88 2.38 6.88 10.35
CA ALA A 88 2.42 8.14 11.10
C ALA A 88 2.58 9.34 10.16
N ALA A 89 3.47 9.24 9.17
CA ALA A 89 3.65 10.29 8.17
C ALA A 89 2.38 10.50 7.33
N LEU A 90 1.75 9.42 6.86
CA LEU A 90 0.48 9.50 6.12
C LEU A 90 -0.62 10.13 6.97
N ALA A 91 -0.78 9.71 8.23
CA ALA A 91 -1.75 10.29 9.15
C ALA A 91 -1.50 11.78 9.37
N ALA A 92 -0.25 12.21 9.55
CA ALA A 92 0.11 13.61 9.69
C ALA A 92 -0.21 14.43 8.43
N VAL A 93 0.07 13.89 7.24
CA VAL A 93 -0.26 14.52 5.96
C VAL A 93 -1.79 14.63 5.80
N THR A 94 -2.52 13.55 6.05
CA THR A 94 -3.99 13.54 5.98
C THR A 94 -4.59 14.54 6.96
N TRP A 95 -4.11 14.57 8.21
CA TRP A 95 -4.58 15.53 9.22
C TRP A 95 -4.39 16.98 8.78
N ARG A 96 -3.25 17.31 8.18
CA ARG A 96 -2.98 18.66 7.64
C ARG A 96 -3.77 18.97 6.38
N ALA A 97 -4.14 17.95 5.60
CA ALA A 97 -4.90 18.11 4.37
C ALA A 97 -6.40 18.23 4.62
N LEU A 98 -6.90 17.86 5.81
CA LEU A 98 -8.29 18.06 6.18
C LEU A 98 -8.56 19.57 6.37
N PRO A 99 -9.54 20.15 5.65
CA PRO A 99 -9.93 21.54 5.86
C PRO A 99 -10.39 21.74 7.30
N ASP A 100 -9.89 22.78 7.96
CA ASP A 100 -10.35 23.17 9.28
C ASP A 100 -11.73 23.83 9.15
N HIS A 101 -12.80 23.04 9.29
CA HIS A 101 -14.19 23.50 9.23
C HIS A 101 -14.51 24.55 10.32
N SER A 102 -13.64 24.73 11.32
CA SER A 102 -13.84 25.71 12.40
C SER A 102 -13.51 27.15 12.01
N GLN A 103 -12.71 27.37 10.96
CA GLN A 103 -12.27 28.71 10.52
C GLN A 103 -13.39 29.48 9.80
N ASP A 104 -14.37 28.79 9.24
CA ASP A 104 -15.47 29.43 8.49
C ASP A 104 -16.42 30.18 9.44
N HIS A 105 -16.78 29.60 10.58
CA HIS A 105 -17.73 30.22 11.53
C HIS A 105 -17.19 31.49 12.21
N VAL A 106 -15.87 31.57 12.46
CA VAL A 106 -15.25 32.77 13.06
C VAL A 106 -15.10 33.89 12.05
N LYS A 107 -14.91 33.55 10.77
CA LYS A 107 -14.81 34.54 9.68
C LYS A 107 -16.16 35.21 9.44
N TYR A 108 -17.25 34.43 9.33
CA TYR A 108 -18.62 34.96 9.19
C TYR A 108 -19.08 35.81 10.38
N SER A 109 -18.61 35.55 11.59
CA SER A 109 -19.01 36.32 12.79
C SER A 109 -18.22 37.62 12.97
N LYS A 110 -17.07 37.79 12.32
CA LYS A 110 -16.27 39.04 12.37
C LYS A 110 -16.58 40.00 11.22
N ASP A 111 -17.25 39.51 10.19
CA ASP A 111 -17.65 40.27 9.00
C ASP A 111 -19.09 40.83 9.08
N VAL A 112 -19.74 40.78 10.27
CA VAL A 112 -21.06 41.39 10.59
C VAL A 112 -20.91 42.47 11.65
#